data_AF-A0A7X8EB70-F1
#
_entry.id   AF-A0A7X8EB70-F1
#
_cell.length_a   1.000
_cell.length_b   1.000
_cell.length_c   1.000
_cell.angle_alpha   90.00
_cell.angle_beta   90.00
_cell.angle_gamma   90.00
#
_symmetry.space_group_name_H-M   'P 1'
#
loop_
_entity.id
_entity.type
_entity.pdbx_description
1 polymer ?
#
loop_
_entity_poly.entity_id
_entity_poly.type
_entity_poly.pdbx_seq_one_letter_code
_entity_poly.pdbx_strand_id
1 'polypeptide(L)'
;MRNLEYYPVEGANSLWHWPKFVNPLKVIKNFLIIQICRYSPSLRLKILLSRLFLRSKVGKNTSLGLMVMFDIFFPERIKIGENVIVGYNSTILCHECIRHEYRLGDVVIEDNVTIGANTTILPGVTIGEGAVVSSCSLVNKNVPPNSFVGGIPAKPLKRIS
;
A
#
# COMPACT_ATOMS: atom_id res chain seq x y z
N MET A 1 13.36 -6.81 -6.74
CA MET A 1 12.90 -5.96 -7.87
C MET A 1 11.39 -5.79 -7.75
N ARG A 2 10.78 -4.71 -8.25
CA ARG A 2 9.31 -4.54 -8.22
C ARG A 2 8.67 -5.34 -9.34
N ASN A 3 7.52 -5.96 -9.10
CA ASN A 3 6.72 -6.67 -10.10
C ASN A 3 5.63 -5.74 -10.66
N LEU A 4 5.82 -5.21 -11.87
CA LEU A 4 4.99 -4.15 -12.44
C LEU A 4 4.46 -4.54 -13.82
N GLU A 5 3.18 -4.23 -14.05
CA GLU A 5 2.53 -4.15 -15.36
C GLU A 5 2.71 -2.73 -15.90
N TYR A 6 3.08 -2.60 -17.18
CA TYR A 6 3.40 -1.32 -17.82
C TYR A 6 2.41 -1.03 -18.94
N TYR A 7 1.84 0.18 -18.93
CA TYR A 7 0.89 0.65 -19.93
C TYR A 7 1.38 1.97 -20.52
N PRO A 8 1.93 1.98 -21.73
CA PRO A 8 2.38 3.22 -22.37
C PRO A 8 1.19 4.15 -22.65
N VAL A 9 1.43 5.45 -22.58
CA VAL A 9 0.43 6.49 -22.83
C VAL A 9 1.02 7.58 -23.71
N GLU A 10 0.30 7.94 -24.76
CA GLU A 10 0.65 9.00 -25.70
C GLU A 10 -0.17 10.28 -25.47
N GLY A 11 0.40 11.42 -25.84
CA GLY A 11 -0.25 12.73 -25.72
C GLY A 11 -0.10 13.36 -24.34
N ALA A 12 -1.22 13.61 -23.66
CA ALA A 12 -1.20 14.20 -22.31
C ALA A 12 -0.58 13.25 -21.29
N ASN A 13 -0.21 13.76 -20.11
CA ASN A 13 0.40 12.91 -19.07
C ASN A 13 -0.55 11.76 -18.66
N SER A 14 0.02 10.62 -18.26
CA SER A 14 -0.74 9.39 -17.96
C SER A 14 -1.89 9.58 -16.96
N LEU A 15 -1.78 10.53 -16.03
CA LEU A 15 -2.83 10.79 -15.06
C LEU A 15 -4.11 11.32 -15.73
N TRP A 16 -4.03 12.14 -16.79
CA TRP A 16 -5.23 12.56 -17.53
C TRP A 16 -6.00 11.40 -18.17
N HIS A 17 -5.33 10.26 -18.36
CA HIS A 17 -5.89 9.06 -18.93
C HIS A 17 -6.40 8.07 -17.87
N TRP A 18 -6.39 8.42 -16.58
CA TRP A 18 -6.85 7.54 -15.49
C TRP A 18 -8.24 6.90 -15.68
N PRO A 19 -9.26 7.59 -16.27
CA PRO A 19 -10.58 6.97 -16.45
C PRO A 19 -10.58 5.79 -17.42
N LYS A 20 -9.53 5.64 -18.25
CA LYS A 20 -9.34 4.47 -19.13
C LYS A 20 -8.93 3.23 -18.34
N PHE A 21 -8.28 3.39 -17.19
CA PHE A 21 -7.76 2.30 -16.38
C PHE A 21 -8.72 1.89 -15.26
N VAL A 22 -9.53 2.81 -14.75
CA VAL A 22 -10.48 2.54 -13.67
C VAL A 22 -11.77 3.36 -13.83
N ASN A 23 -12.90 2.72 -13.51
CA ASN A 23 -14.21 3.37 -13.56
C ASN A 23 -14.29 4.52 -12.52
N PRO A 24 -14.67 5.75 -12.91
CA PRO A 24 -14.81 6.89 -11.99
C PRO A 24 -15.74 6.64 -10.79
N LEU A 25 -16.84 5.91 -10.98
CA LEU A 25 -17.76 5.58 -9.88
C LEU A 25 -17.11 4.66 -8.84
N LYS A 26 -16.24 3.75 -9.28
CA LYS A 26 -15.44 2.91 -8.38
C LYS A 26 -14.51 3.79 -7.54
N VAL A 27 -13.86 4.79 -8.15
CA VAL A 27 -12.96 5.73 -7.47
C VAL A 27 -13.71 6.54 -6.42
N ILE A 28 -14.91 7.06 -6.74
CA ILE A 28 -15.75 7.79 -5.78
C ILE A 28 -16.13 6.90 -4.59
N LYS A 29 -16.61 5.67 -4.86
CA LYS A 29 -16.94 4.70 -3.82
C LYS A 29 -15.72 4.41 -2.94
N ASN A 30 -14.58 4.11 -3.55
CA ASN A 30 -13.34 3.82 -2.84
C ASN A 30 -12.91 5.00 -1.97
N PHE A 31 -12.97 6.22 -2.49
CA PHE A 31 -12.68 7.44 -1.74
C PHE A 31 -13.49 7.52 -0.45
N LEU A 32 -14.82 7.42 -0.55
CA LEU A 32 -15.70 7.54 0.62
C LEU A 32 -15.37 6.49 1.69
N ILE A 33 -15.16 5.24 1.29
CA ILE A 33 -14.82 4.15 2.21
C ILE A 33 -13.44 4.37 2.83
N ILE A 34 -12.44 4.76 2.04
CA ILE A 34 -11.08 5.03 2.51
C ILE A 34 -11.09 6.19 3.52
N GLN A 35 -11.86 7.25 3.30
CA GLN A 35 -11.97 8.35 4.27
C GLN A 35 -12.54 7.87 5.61
N ILE A 36 -13.58 7.02 5.59
CA ILE A 36 -14.11 6.41 6.81
C ILE A 36 -13.04 5.55 7.50
N CYS A 37 -12.32 4.70 6.75
CA CYS A 37 -11.23 3.88 7.28
C CYS A 37 -10.10 4.73 7.89
N ARG A 38 -9.75 5.87 7.26
CA ARG A 38 -8.67 6.75 7.71
C ARG A 38 -8.95 7.38 9.06
N TYR A 39 -10.19 7.82 9.31
CA TYR A 39 -10.54 8.58 10.51
C TYR A 39 -11.23 7.77 11.59
N SER A 40 -11.70 6.56 11.29
CA SER A 40 -12.29 5.69 12.32
C SER A 40 -11.26 5.28 13.37
N PRO A 41 -11.57 5.33 14.67
CA PRO A 41 -10.69 4.78 15.72
C PRO A 41 -10.80 3.24 15.83
N SER A 42 -11.86 2.63 15.28
CA SER A 42 -12.12 1.19 15.44
C SER A 42 -11.33 0.35 14.43
N LEU A 43 -10.34 -0.40 14.92
CA LEU A 43 -9.56 -1.33 14.09
C LEU A 43 -10.44 -2.36 13.38
N ARG A 44 -11.43 -2.92 14.08
CA ARG A 44 -12.36 -3.90 13.52
C ARG A 44 -13.16 -3.34 12.35
N LEU A 45 -13.65 -2.10 12.49
CA LEU A 45 -14.42 -1.44 11.44
C LEU A 45 -13.56 -1.23 10.19
N LYS A 46 -12.32 -0.74 10.34
CA LYS A 46 -11.40 -0.56 9.21
C LYS A 46 -11.16 -1.86 8.44
N ILE A 47 -10.88 -2.94 9.17
CA ILE A 47 -10.64 -4.26 8.58
C ILE A 47 -11.90 -4.76 7.85
N LEU A 48 -13.08 -4.63 8.48
CA LEU A 48 -14.35 -5.02 7.87
C LEU A 48 -14.61 -4.25 6.56
N LEU A 49 -14.49 -2.92 6.59
CA LEU A 49 -14.73 -2.06 5.42
C LEU A 49 -13.75 -2.33 4.28
N SER A 50 -12.46 -2.50 4.61
CA SER A 50 -11.44 -2.82 3.61
C SER A 50 -11.71 -4.15 2.89
N ARG A 51 -12.13 -5.18 3.63
CA ARG A 51 -12.48 -6.50 3.06
C ARG A 51 -13.74 -6.45 2.21
N LEU A 52 -14.82 -5.84 2.72
CA LEU A 52 -16.13 -5.86 2.05
C LEU A 52 -16.22 -4.91 0.86
N PHE A 53 -15.77 -3.67 1.00
CA PHE A 53 -16.03 -2.63 0.02
C PHE A 53 -14.83 -2.32 -0.88
N LEU A 54 -13.61 -2.41 -0.33
CA LEU A 54 -12.37 -2.22 -1.09
C LEU A 54 -11.84 -3.52 -1.69
N ARG A 55 -12.36 -4.68 -1.24
CA ARG A 55 -11.94 -6.02 -1.68
C ARG A 55 -10.45 -6.31 -1.44
N SER A 56 -9.82 -5.58 -0.53
CA SER A 56 -8.44 -5.87 -0.10
C SER A 56 -8.42 -7.15 0.73
N LYS A 57 -7.36 -7.96 0.57
CA LYS A 57 -7.15 -9.13 1.42
C LYS A 57 -6.38 -8.68 2.65
N VAL A 58 -6.97 -8.81 3.83
CA VAL A 58 -6.31 -8.46 5.10
C VAL A 58 -6.46 -9.62 6.07
N GLY A 59 -5.36 -10.13 6.62
CA GLY A 59 -5.34 -11.26 7.54
C GLY A 59 -5.89 -10.95 8.93
N LYS A 60 -5.96 -11.97 9.79
CA LYS A 60 -6.41 -11.84 11.18
C LYS A 60 -5.38 -11.10 12.02
N ASN A 61 -5.83 -10.48 13.12
CA ASN A 61 -4.96 -9.74 14.06
C ASN A 61 -4.14 -8.59 13.45
N THR A 62 -4.48 -8.17 12.23
CA THR A 62 -3.82 -7.06 11.54
C THR A 62 -4.42 -5.73 11.95
N SER A 63 -3.55 -4.76 12.22
CA SER A 63 -3.91 -3.43 12.71
C SER A 63 -3.53 -2.36 11.69
N LEU A 64 -4.53 -1.56 11.30
CA LEU A 64 -4.35 -0.39 10.44
C LEU A 64 -4.39 0.88 11.30
N GLY A 65 -3.25 1.56 11.40
CA GLY A 65 -3.09 2.83 12.11
C GLY A 65 -4.08 3.89 11.62
N LEU A 66 -4.22 4.96 12.39
CA LEU A 66 -5.03 6.10 11.94
C LEU A 66 -4.39 6.74 10.70
N MET A 67 -5.23 7.23 9.79
CA MET A 67 -4.85 7.87 8.53
C MET A 67 -4.12 6.99 7.50
N VAL A 68 -4.04 5.67 7.68
CA VAL A 68 -3.48 4.78 6.64
C VAL A 68 -4.24 4.96 5.33
N MET A 69 -3.49 5.28 4.26
CA MET A 69 -4.02 5.50 2.92
C MET A 69 -3.87 4.23 2.09
N PHE A 70 -4.99 3.72 1.61
CA PHE A 70 -5.02 2.66 0.59
C PHE A 70 -5.00 3.32 -0.78
N ASP A 71 -4.56 2.56 -1.78
CA ASP A 71 -4.68 2.96 -3.17
C ASP A 71 -6.15 3.23 -3.53
N ILE A 72 -6.44 4.43 -4.04
CA ILE A 72 -7.81 4.83 -4.35
C ILE A 72 -8.35 4.13 -5.62
N PHE A 73 -7.49 3.75 -6.56
CA PHE A 73 -7.90 3.15 -7.83
C PHE A 73 -7.99 1.62 -7.73
N PHE A 74 -7.00 0.98 -7.11
CA PHE A 74 -6.84 -0.48 -7.08
C PHE A 74 -6.61 -1.04 -5.68
N PRO A 75 -7.44 -0.72 -4.67
CA PRO A 75 -7.24 -1.25 -3.33
C PRO A 75 -7.42 -2.77 -3.27
N GLU A 76 -8.10 -3.39 -4.24
CA GLU A 76 -8.25 -4.84 -4.33
C GLU A 76 -6.93 -5.59 -4.61
N ARG A 77 -5.90 -4.87 -5.07
CA ARG A 77 -4.54 -5.42 -5.31
C ARG A 77 -3.66 -5.40 -4.07
N ILE A 78 -4.17 -4.89 -2.94
CA ILE A 78 -3.49 -4.89 -1.66
C ILE A 78 -3.77 -6.21 -0.93
N LYS A 79 -2.70 -6.93 -0.59
CA LYS A 79 -2.72 -8.17 0.19
C LYS A 79 -1.88 -7.97 1.45
N ILE A 80 -2.50 -8.07 2.61
CA ILE A 80 -1.87 -7.93 3.91
C ILE A 80 -2.12 -9.23 4.69
N GLY A 81 -1.05 -9.80 5.21
CA GLY A 81 -1.03 -11.02 5.99
C GLY A 81 -1.69 -10.90 7.37
N GLU A 82 -1.46 -11.91 8.19
CA GLU A 82 -1.87 -12.00 9.58
C GLU A 82 -0.86 -11.32 10.51
N ASN A 83 -1.36 -10.77 11.62
CA ASN A 83 -0.54 -10.15 12.66
C ASN A 83 0.38 -9.02 12.15
N VAL A 84 -0.12 -8.23 11.19
CA VAL A 84 0.62 -7.10 10.61
C VAL A 84 0.27 -5.79 11.30
N ILE A 85 1.24 -4.91 11.49
CA ILE A 85 1.03 -3.53 11.93
C ILE A 85 1.33 -2.59 10.76
N VAL A 86 0.35 -1.78 10.37
CA VAL A 86 0.57 -0.66 9.44
C VAL A 86 0.49 0.65 10.22
N GLY A 87 1.65 1.31 10.35
CA GLY A 87 1.81 2.53 11.13
C GLY A 87 1.01 3.72 10.61
N TYR A 88 0.78 4.67 11.51
CA TYR A 88 0.01 5.90 11.28
C TYR A 88 0.39 6.61 9.97
N ASN A 89 -0.62 7.09 9.22
CA ASN A 89 -0.45 7.88 7.99
C ASN A 89 0.49 7.26 6.94
N SER A 90 0.62 5.93 6.91
CA SER A 90 1.35 5.23 5.86
C SER A 90 0.49 5.11 4.60
N THR A 91 1.11 5.11 3.43
CA THR A 91 0.45 5.02 2.13
C THR A 91 0.86 3.74 1.41
N ILE A 92 -0.12 2.99 0.92
CA ILE A 92 0.06 1.76 0.15
C ILE A 92 -0.43 2.01 -1.28
N LEU A 93 0.49 2.05 -2.24
CA LEU A 93 0.17 2.32 -3.65
C LEU A 93 0.28 1.04 -4.47
N CYS A 94 -0.76 0.76 -5.25
CA CYS A 94 -0.77 -0.28 -6.27
C CYS A 94 -0.59 0.27 -7.68
N HIS A 95 -0.67 1.60 -7.87
CA HIS A 95 -0.34 2.24 -9.14
C HIS A 95 0.60 3.44 -8.99
N GLU A 96 1.33 3.75 -10.07
CA GLU A 96 2.08 4.99 -10.22
C GLU A 96 1.87 5.56 -11.63
N CYS A 97 1.62 6.86 -11.71
CA CYS A 97 1.47 7.59 -12.97
C CYS A 97 2.78 8.29 -13.30
N ILE A 98 3.46 7.85 -14.35
CA ILE A 98 4.64 8.51 -14.91
C ILE A 98 4.23 9.19 -16.21
N ARG A 99 4.89 10.30 -16.59
CA ARG A 99 4.46 11.15 -17.71
C ARG A 99 4.00 10.39 -18.96
N HIS A 100 4.71 9.34 -19.35
CA HIS A 100 4.47 8.56 -20.58
C HIS A 100 3.98 7.14 -20.34
N GLU A 101 3.72 6.75 -19.09
CA GLU A 101 3.31 5.40 -18.77
C GLU A 101 2.53 5.33 -17.46
N TYR A 102 1.58 4.42 -17.43
CA TYR A 102 0.85 4.03 -16.25
C TYR A 102 1.40 2.68 -15.78
N ARG A 103 1.72 2.55 -14.49
CA ARG A 103 2.28 1.31 -13.94
C ARG A 103 1.40 0.79 -12.83
N LEU A 104 1.20 -0.52 -12.80
CA LEU A 104 0.33 -1.20 -11.86
C LEU A 104 1.08 -2.39 -11.25
N GLY A 105 0.89 -2.66 -9.96
CA GLY A 105 1.51 -3.80 -9.33
C GLY A 105 0.88 -4.12 -7.98
N ASP A 106 0.67 -5.40 -7.74
CA ASP A 106 0.16 -5.89 -6.46
C ASP A 106 1.14 -5.53 -5.33
N VAL A 107 0.61 -5.09 -4.20
CA VAL A 107 1.40 -4.91 -2.98
C VAL A 107 1.07 -6.07 -2.04
N VAL A 108 2.12 -6.79 -1.66
CA VAL A 108 2.03 -7.93 -0.75
C VAL A 108 2.80 -7.61 0.52
N ILE A 109 2.10 -7.60 1.65
CA ILE A 109 2.69 -7.52 2.98
C ILE A 109 2.42 -8.87 3.63
N GLU A 110 3.45 -9.66 3.87
CA GLU A 110 3.34 -10.99 4.47
C GLU A 110 3.07 -10.91 5.98
N ASP A 111 3.02 -12.07 6.64
CA ASP A 111 2.64 -12.19 8.04
C ASP A 111 3.69 -11.56 8.98
N ASN A 112 3.27 -11.18 10.18
CA ASN A 112 4.16 -10.69 11.24
C ASN A 112 5.00 -9.44 10.89
N VAL A 113 4.61 -8.68 9.85
CA VAL A 113 5.31 -7.48 9.41
C VAL A 113 4.96 -6.27 10.28
N THR A 114 5.95 -5.42 10.55
CA THR A 114 5.74 -4.07 11.11
C THR A 114 6.14 -2.99 10.12
N ILE A 115 5.19 -2.13 9.78
CA ILE A 115 5.43 -0.92 8.98
C ILE A 115 5.36 0.30 9.88
N GLY A 116 6.45 1.05 9.96
CA GLY A 116 6.54 2.29 10.72
C GLY A 116 5.65 3.40 10.16
N ALA A 117 5.35 4.40 10.99
CA ALA A 117 4.49 5.52 10.62
C ALA A 117 5.06 6.35 9.45
N ASN A 118 4.18 7.00 8.69
CA ASN A 118 4.52 7.85 7.54
C ASN A 118 5.36 7.12 6.48
N THR A 119 5.17 5.81 6.31
CA THR A 119 5.85 5.02 5.27
C THR A 119 5.08 5.06 3.97
N THR A 120 5.78 5.15 2.84
CA THR A 120 5.19 4.98 1.50
C THR A 120 5.67 3.67 0.89
N ILE A 121 4.73 2.79 0.53
CA ILE A 121 5.01 1.52 -0.16
C ILE A 121 4.61 1.68 -1.62
N LEU A 122 5.56 1.48 -2.52
CA LEU A 122 5.35 1.62 -3.96
C LEU A 122 4.73 0.36 -4.59
N PRO A 123 4.12 0.49 -5.79
CA PRO A 123 3.49 -0.62 -6.50
C PRO A 123 4.43 -1.79 -6.75
N GLY A 124 3.89 -3.02 -6.75
CA GLY A 124 4.65 -4.21 -7.11
C GLY A 124 5.68 -4.66 -6.07
N VAL A 125 5.58 -4.16 -4.84
CA VAL A 125 6.48 -4.50 -3.74
C VAL A 125 5.90 -5.65 -2.91
N THR A 126 6.76 -6.63 -2.61
CA THR A 126 6.53 -7.63 -1.56
C THR A 126 7.38 -7.30 -0.34
N ILE A 127 6.75 -7.23 0.84
CA ILE A 127 7.44 -7.12 2.13
C ILE A 127 7.32 -8.47 2.84
N GLY A 128 8.46 -9.15 2.97
CA GLY A 128 8.54 -10.51 3.45
C GLY A 128 8.20 -10.67 4.94
N GLU A 129 7.82 -11.89 5.32
CA GLU A 129 7.37 -12.23 6.67
C GLU A 129 8.34 -11.75 7.76
N GLY A 130 7.81 -11.20 8.84
CA GLY A 130 8.61 -10.77 9.99
C GLY A 130 9.51 -9.54 9.74
N ALA A 131 9.42 -8.92 8.57
CA ALA A 131 10.19 -7.72 8.27
C ALA A 131 9.70 -6.51 9.07
N VAL A 132 10.65 -5.61 9.37
CA VAL A 132 10.37 -4.33 10.02
C VAL A 132 10.82 -3.20 9.10
N VAL A 133 9.90 -2.30 8.79
CA VAL A 133 10.17 -1.06 8.04
C VAL A 133 10.14 0.10 9.02
N SER A 134 11.24 0.83 9.16
CA SER A 134 11.32 2.03 9.99
C SER A 134 10.33 3.10 9.52
N SER A 135 9.90 3.97 10.43
CA SER A 135 9.08 5.13 10.10
C SER A 135 9.73 6.04 9.05
N CYS A 136 8.91 6.81 8.33
CA CYS A 136 9.30 7.77 7.30
C CYS A 136 10.11 7.14 6.15
N SER A 137 9.81 5.89 5.79
CA SER A 137 10.54 5.16 4.74
C SER A 137 9.84 5.19 3.38
N LEU A 138 10.62 5.13 2.30
CA LEU A 138 10.14 4.90 0.94
C LEU A 138 10.52 3.48 0.50
N VAL A 139 9.56 2.55 0.53
CA VAL A 139 9.77 1.16 0.12
C VAL A 139 9.60 1.05 -1.39
N ASN A 140 10.71 1.15 -2.11
CA ASN A 140 10.76 1.12 -3.58
C ASN A 140 11.25 -0.21 -4.18
N LYS A 141 11.42 -1.25 -3.35
CA LYS A 141 11.85 -2.60 -3.74
C LYS A 141 11.39 -3.61 -2.69
N ASN A 142 11.31 -4.88 -3.09
CA ASN A 142 10.98 -5.96 -2.16
C ASN A 142 11.90 -5.96 -0.94
N VAL A 143 11.30 -6.26 0.21
CA VAL A 143 11.96 -6.35 1.50
C VAL A 143 12.07 -7.83 1.86
N PRO A 144 13.29 -8.37 2.07
CA PRO A 144 13.46 -9.77 2.46
C PRO A 144 12.77 -10.09 3.81
N PRO A 145 12.33 -11.33 4.04
CA PRO A 145 11.82 -11.78 5.33
C PRO A 145 12.81 -11.51 6.47
N ASN A 146 12.30 -11.28 7.68
CA ASN A 146 13.06 -11.04 8.92
C ASN A 146 14.10 -9.91 8.85
N SER A 147 14.00 -9.02 7.86
CA SER A 147 14.94 -7.91 7.69
C SER A 147 14.44 -6.63 8.36
N PHE A 148 15.37 -5.76 8.73
CA PHE A 148 15.07 -4.41 9.20
C PHE A 148 15.55 -3.41 8.16
N VAL A 149 14.64 -2.59 7.61
CA VAL A 149 14.95 -1.61 6.56
C VAL A 149 14.40 -0.24 6.92
N GLY A 150 14.97 0.82 6.35
CA GLY A 150 14.42 2.16 6.47
C GLY A 150 15.11 3.21 5.59
N GLY A 151 14.54 4.42 5.56
CA GLY A 151 15.05 5.57 4.83
C GLY A 151 14.40 5.80 3.47
N ILE A 152 14.92 6.79 2.73
CA ILE A 152 14.42 7.22 1.42
C ILE A 152 15.59 7.19 0.41
N PRO A 153 15.71 6.16 -0.45
CA PRO A 153 14.92 4.92 -0.48
C PRO A 153 15.27 3.97 0.68
N ALA A 154 14.36 3.04 0.99
CA ALA A 154 14.55 2.06 2.05
C ALA A 154 15.75 1.15 1.78
N LYS A 155 16.65 1.06 2.76
CA LYS A 155 17.85 0.21 2.73
C LYS A 155 17.94 -0.61 4.02
N PRO A 156 18.63 -1.76 4.00
CA PRO A 156 18.91 -2.51 5.23
C PRO A 156 19.55 -1.62 6.29
N LEU A 157 19.03 -1.71 7.52
CA LEU A 157 19.54 -1.03 8.69
C LEU A 157 20.17 -2.06 9.63
N LYS A 158 21.19 -1.65 10.37
CA LYS A 158 21.69 -2.42 11.51
C LYS A 158 20.77 -2.16 12.70
N ARG A 159 20.39 -3.21 13.43
CA ARG A 159 19.77 -3.03 14.74
C ARG A 159 20.83 -2.39 15.64
N ILE A 160 20.50 -1.25 16.24
CA ILE A 160 21.29 -0.68 17.31
C ILE A 160 20.81 -1.42 18.56
N SER A 161 21.66 -2.30 19.08
CA SER A 161 21.49 -2.96 20.38
C SER A 161 21.81 -1.98 21.50
#